data_AF-A0A2A2MBJ4-F1
#
_entry.id   AF-A0A2A2MBJ4-F1
#
_cell.length_a   1.000
_cell.length_b   1.000
_cell.length_c   1.000
_cell.angle_alpha   90.00
_cell.angle_beta   90.00
_cell.angle_gamma   90.00
#
_symmetry.space_group_name_H-M   'P 1'
#
loop_
_entity.id
_entity.type
_entity.pdbx_description
1 polymer ?
#
loop_
_entity_poly.entity_id
_entity_poly.type
_entity_poly.pdbx_seq_one_letter_code
_entity_poly.pdbx_strand_id
1 'polypeptide(L)'
;MPYKDFYHFMLERFSQPVELVTLGRKQPFTLYVEQGNLYVKNASNSHRRLDKKSVAAFIEHYEETCSQSPKDYQSVTFNASYLLAAMKYLSVMDESSRTVVRFHSKENPDSEQHYQTWLKTHPNGYVLNLAKNSEGKNNASAERFTCLHSSSCSLINNFRSYSQPEPFTGGDYFKVCADDLAELEAEARAITELIIIKRCSQCITKKP
;
A
#
# COMPACT_ATOMS: atom_id res chain seq x y z
N MET A 1 -0.74 5.25 -7.36
CA MET A 1 -0.86 6.72 -7.48
C MET A 1 -0.56 7.10 -8.92
N PRO A 2 -1.34 7.96 -9.59
CA PRO A 2 -0.89 8.55 -10.85
C PRO A 2 0.30 9.46 -10.54
N TYR A 3 1.47 9.17 -11.12
CA TYR A 3 2.75 9.75 -10.73
C TYR A 3 2.94 11.22 -11.17
N LYS A 4 1.87 11.94 -11.54
CA LYS A 4 1.91 13.36 -11.92
C LYS A 4 2.47 14.28 -10.83
N ASP A 5 2.44 13.85 -9.58
CA ASP A 5 3.06 14.54 -8.43
C ASP A 5 4.29 13.82 -7.85
N PHE A 6 4.86 12.85 -8.57
CA PHE A 6 5.96 12.03 -8.06
C PHE A 6 7.17 12.85 -7.64
N TYR A 7 7.47 13.95 -8.34
CA TYR A 7 8.54 14.86 -7.92
C TYR A 7 8.27 15.48 -6.54
N HIS A 8 7.05 15.97 -6.29
CA HIS A 8 6.67 16.52 -4.98
C HIS A 8 6.69 15.45 -3.89
N PHE A 9 6.18 14.26 -4.20
CA PHE A 9 6.24 13.11 -3.30
C PHE A 9 7.70 12.77 -2.92
N MET A 10 8.62 12.80 -3.89
CA MET A 10 10.05 12.62 -3.62
C MET A 10 10.63 13.74 -2.75
N LEU A 11 10.20 15.00 -2.92
CA LEU A 11 10.64 16.08 -2.05
C LEU A 11 10.23 15.84 -0.58
N GLU A 12 9.02 15.35 -0.34
CA GLU A 12 8.54 15.04 1.01
C GLU A 12 9.29 13.87 1.62
N ARG A 13 9.40 12.76 0.86
CA ARG A 13 9.99 11.50 1.34
C ARG A 13 11.50 11.58 1.54
N PHE A 14 12.19 12.41 0.78
CA PHE A 14 13.65 12.61 0.89
C PHE A 14 14.01 13.96 1.52
N SER A 15 13.11 14.50 2.34
CA SER A 15 13.35 15.71 3.14
C SER A 15 14.54 15.56 4.11
N GLN A 16 14.80 14.33 4.56
CA GLN A 16 16.05 13.93 5.19
C GLN A 16 16.93 13.15 4.21
N PRO A 17 18.27 13.28 4.26
CA PRO A 17 19.15 12.51 3.40
C PRO A 17 18.97 11.00 3.60
N VAL A 18 18.84 10.26 2.48
CA VAL A 18 18.71 8.81 2.48
C VAL A 18 19.83 8.19 1.66
N GLU A 19 20.55 7.24 2.26
CA GLU A 19 21.56 6.43 1.56
C GLU A 19 20.89 5.29 0.79
N LEU A 20 21.21 5.20 -0.49
CA LEU A 20 20.63 4.26 -1.44
C LEU A 20 21.72 3.60 -2.28
N VAL A 21 21.33 2.51 -2.97
CA VAL A 21 22.23 1.75 -3.83
C VAL A 21 21.58 1.53 -5.20
N THR A 22 22.30 1.87 -6.27
CA THR A 22 21.82 1.65 -7.64
C THR A 22 21.56 0.17 -7.93
N LEU A 23 20.55 -0.14 -8.76
CA LEU A 23 20.10 -1.53 -8.97
C LEU A 23 21.15 -2.40 -9.69
N GLY A 24 21.72 -1.90 -10.80
CA GLY A 24 22.65 -2.66 -11.64
C GLY A 24 24.06 -2.71 -11.08
N ARG A 25 24.73 -1.56 -11.00
CA ARG A 25 26.15 -1.45 -10.61
C ARG A 25 26.40 -1.51 -9.10
N LYS A 26 25.34 -1.57 -8.28
CA LYS A 26 25.40 -1.58 -6.82
C LYS A 26 26.24 -0.44 -6.22
N GLN A 27 26.27 0.71 -6.88
CA GLN A 27 26.97 1.89 -6.40
C GLN A 27 26.15 2.65 -5.35
N PRO A 28 26.75 3.04 -4.21
CA PRO A 28 26.10 3.84 -3.20
C PRO A 28 25.94 5.30 -3.65
N PHE A 29 24.89 5.94 -3.17
CA PHE A 29 24.64 7.37 -3.33
C PHE A 29 23.69 7.87 -2.24
N THR A 30 23.62 9.17 -2.04
CA THR A 30 22.67 9.81 -1.15
C THR A 30 21.66 10.61 -1.97
N LEU A 31 20.37 10.41 -1.70
CA LEU A 31 19.28 11.24 -2.23
C LEU A 31 18.79 12.17 -1.13
N TYR A 32 18.66 13.46 -1.42
CA TYR A 32 18.30 14.46 -0.41
C TYR A 32 17.67 15.69 -1.05
N VAL A 33 16.94 16.45 -0.24
CA VAL A 33 16.38 17.75 -0.62
C VAL A 33 17.20 18.89 -0.03
N GLU A 34 17.47 19.88 -0.86
CA GLU A 34 18.11 21.13 -0.47
C GLU A 34 17.41 22.29 -1.18
N GLN A 35 16.99 23.30 -0.41
CA GLN A 35 16.32 24.50 -0.95
C GLN A 35 15.12 24.17 -1.87
N GLY A 36 14.32 23.15 -1.50
CA GLY A 36 13.15 22.71 -2.27
C GLY A 36 13.47 21.98 -3.58
N ASN A 37 14.73 21.62 -3.81
CA ASN A 37 15.18 20.88 -4.98
C ASN A 37 15.75 19.53 -4.57
N LEU A 38 15.60 18.54 -5.45
CA LEU A 38 16.10 17.20 -5.20
C LEU A 38 17.51 17.01 -5.77
N TYR A 39 18.38 16.38 -5.00
CA TYR A 39 19.77 16.14 -5.35
C TYR A 39 20.20 14.70 -5.11
N VAL A 40 21.14 14.26 -5.95
CA VAL A 40 21.93 13.04 -5.77
C VAL A 40 23.36 13.43 -5.46
N LYS A 41 23.91 12.91 -4.37
CA LYS A 41 25.34 12.88 -4.10
C LYS A 41 25.85 11.47 -4.39
N ASN A 42 26.63 11.30 -5.44
CA ASN A 42 27.14 9.98 -5.81
C ASN A 42 28.40 9.59 -5.00
N ALA A 43 28.87 8.36 -5.19
CA ALA A 43 30.10 7.85 -4.56
C ALA A 43 31.37 8.69 -4.83
N SER A 44 31.40 9.46 -5.93
CA SER A 44 32.52 10.35 -6.24
C SER A 44 32.34 11.77 -5.65
N ASN A 45 31.41 11.96 -4.70
CA ASN A 45 31.01 13.26 -4.15
C ASN A 45 30.54 14.28 -5.19
N SER A 46 30.14 13.84 -6.38
CA SER A 46 29.49 14.72 -7.36
C SER A 46 28.03 14.89 -7.00
N HIS A 47 27.59 16.15 -7.00
CA HIS A 47 26.23 16.56 -6.71
C HIS A 47 25.49 16.80 -8.04
N ARG A 48 24.32 16.18 -8.20
CA ARG A 48 23.49 16.32 -9.39
C ARG A 48 22.07 16.69 -8.98
N ARG A 49 21.56 17.80 -9.52
CA ARG A 49 20.15 18.14 -9.36
C ARG A 49 19.30 17.21 -10.23
N LEU A 50 18.22 16.68 -9.66
CA LEU A 50 17.16 16.01 -10.40
C LEU A 50 16.07 17.06 -10.64
N ASP A 51 15.88 17.48 -11.89
CA ASP A 51 14.86 18.46 -12.22
C ASP A 51 13.49 17.81 -12.44
N LYS A 52 12.43 18.57 -12.16
CA LYS A 52 11.04 18.11 -12.28
C LYS A 52 10.70 17.56 -13.67
N LYS A 53 11.26 18.15 -14.74
CA LYS A 53 10.95 17.75 -16.13
C LYS A 53 11.56 16.39 -16.45
N SER A 54 12.82 16.14 -16.10
CA SER A 54 13.46 14.85 -16.34
C SER A 54 12.86 13.74 -15.48
N VAL A 55 12.43 14.04 -14.24
CA VAL A 55 11.72 13.08 -13.39
C VAL A 55 10.34 12.73 -13.97
N ALA A 56 9.60 13.71 -14.48
CA ALA A 56 8.32 13.47 -15.13
C ALA A 56 8.47 12.60 -16.39
N ALA A 57 9.42 12.92 -17.27
CA ALA A 57 9.69 12.13 -18.48
C ALA A 57 10.14 10.69 -18.16
N PHE A 58 10.93 10.51 -17.10
CA PHE A 58 11.29 9.18 -16.61
C PHE A 58 10.06 8.38 -16.16
N ILE A 59 9.15 9.02 -15.43
CA ILE A 59 7.93 8.39 -14.94
C ILE A 59 6.99 8.00 -16.10
N GLU A 60 6.76 8.89 -17.06
CA GLU A 60 5.94 8.60 -18.24
C GLU A 60 6.47 7.36 -18.96
N HIS A 61 7.79 7.30 -19.19
CA HIS A 61 8.41 6.14 -19.81
C HIS A 61 8.34 4.87 -18.95
N TYR A 62 8.44 5.01 -17.63
CA TYR A 62 8.28 3.88 -16.70
C TYR A 62 6.86 3.34 -16.71
N GLU A 63 5.84 4.19 -16.70
CA GLU A 63 4.43 3.78 -16.76
C GLU A 63 4.11 3.03 -18.07
N GLU A 64 4.75 3.41 -19.17
CA GLU A 64 4.58 2.76 -20.48
C GLU A 64 5.27 1.40 -20.58
N THR A 65 6.44 1.24 -19.96
CA THR A 65 7.34 0.09 -20.23
C THR A 65 7.57 -0.83 -19.05
N CYS A 66 7.35 -0.34 -17.83
CA CYS A 66 7.75 -0.97 -16.57
C CYS A 66 9.25 -1.37 -16.51
N SER A 67 10.11 -0.73 -17.32
CA SER A 67 11.51 -1.14 -17.43
C SER A 67 12.29 -0.91 -16.13
N GLN A 68 13.15 -1.87 -15.81
CA GLN A 68 14.11 -1.76 -14.69
C GLN A 68 15.55 -1.51 -15.19
N SER A 69 15.72 -1.34 -16.50
CA SER A 69 17.00 -1.13 -17.16
C SER A 69 17.25 0.37 -17.32
N PRO A 70 18.28 0.96 -16.69
CA PRO A 70 18.61 2.37 -16.88
C PRO A 70 18.92 2.75 -18.34
N LYS A 71 19.28 1.78 -19.19
CA LYS A 71 19.58 2.04 -20.60
C LYS A 71 18.35 2.43 -21.41
N ASP A 72 17.18 1.96 -21.00
CA ASP A 72 15.94 2.15 -21.73
C ASP A 72 15.47 3.61 -21.62
N TYR A 73 15.95 4.30 -20.58
CA TYR A 73 15.67 5.70 -20.30
C TYR A 73 16.69 6.68 -20.89
N GLN A 74 17.67 6.22 -21.68
CA GLN A 74 18.76 7.10 -22.19
C GLN A 74 18.24 8.27 -23.03
N SER A 75 17.10 8.11 -23.70
CA SER A 75 16.43 9.16 -24.47
C SER A 75 15.74 10.21 -23.60
N VAL A 76 15.45 9.91 -22.32
CA VAL A 76 14.69 10.79 -21.41
C VAL A 76 15.53 11.32 -20.24
N THR A 77 16.47 10.56 -19.69
CA THR A 77 17.35 11.01 -18.61
C THR A 77 18.62 10.16 -18.44
N PHE A 78 19.73 10.80 -18.10
CA PHE A 78 20.97 10.12 -17.70
C PHE A 78 20.98 9.68 -16.23
N ASN A 79 19.96 10.05 -15.45
CA ASN A 79 19.88 9.78 -14.01
C ASN A 79 18.97 8.57 -13.66
N ALA A 80 18.55 7.79 -14.65
CA ALA A 80 17.57 6.71 -14.46
C ALA A 80 17.99 5.66 -13.43
N SER A 81 19.29 5.36 -13.30
CA SER A 81 19.77 4.41 -12.30
C SER A 81 19.50 4.84 -10.86
N TYR A 82 19.48 6.16 -10.59
CA TYR A 82 19.15 6.70 -9.28
C TYR A 82 17.65 6.72 -9.06
N LEU A 83 16.87 7.11 -10.07
CA LEU A 83 15.41 7.15 -10.00
C LEU A 83 14.79 5.76 -9.80
N LEU A 84 15.29 4.74 -10.52
CA LEU A 84 14.87 3.35 -10.32
C LEU A 84 15.18 2.83 -8.91
N ALA A 85 16.34 3.20 -8.36
CA ALA A 85 16.69 2.85 -6.98
C ALA A 85 15.78 3.56 -5.97
N ALA A 86 15.44 4.84 -6.21
CA ALA A 86 14.47 5.56 -5.39
C ALA A 86 13.06 4.94 -5.47
N MET A 87 12.61 4.54 -6.67
CA MET A 87 11.32 3.84 -6.83
C MET A 87 11.29 2.54 -6.04
N LYS A 88 12.35 1.72 -6.13
CA LYS A 88 12.45 0.48 -5.35
C LYS A 88 12.45 0.75 -3.84
N TYR A 89 13.17 1.77 -3.40
CA TYR A 89 13.18 2.13 -1.99
C TYR A 89 11.79 2.55 -1.52
N LEU A 90 11.10 3.40 -2.28
CA LEU A 90 9.75 3.84 -1.97
C LEU A 90 8.75 2.69 -1.98
N SER A 91 8.87 1.71 -2.89
CA SER A 91 7.99 0.54 -2.89
C SER A 91 8.21 -0.35 -1.67
N VAL A 92 9.47 -0.58 -1.28
CA VAL A 92 9.79 -1.35 -0.06
C VAL A 92 9.36 -0.60 1.20
N MET A 93 9.53 0.72 1.24
CA MET A 93 9.02 1.53 2.33
C MET A 93 7.51 1.43 2.45
N ASP A 94 6.80 1.51 1.32
CA ASP A 94 5.35 1.34 1.27
C ASP A 94 4.96 -0.03 1.82
N GLU A 95 5.59 -1.11 1.34
CA GLU A 95 5.39 -2.48 1.86
C GLU A 95 5.68 -2.61 3.36
N SER A 96 6.76 -2.00 3.85
CA SER A 96 7.13 -2.03 5.28
C SER A 96 6.24 -1.16 6.16
N SER A 97 5.53 -0.19 5.56
CA SER A 97 4.57 0.69 6.24
C SER A 97 3.16 0.12 6.19
N ARG A 98 2.93 -0.96 5.45
CA ARG A 98 1.62 -1.61 5.38
C ARG A 98 1.22 -2.14 6.75
N THR A 99 0.02 -1.77 7.16
CA THR A 99 -0.62 -2.21 8.40
C THR A 99 -1.62 -3.34 8.15
N VAL A 100 -1.74 -3.82 6.89
CA VAL A 100 -2.61 -4.92 6.53
C VAL A 100 -2.27 -6.19 7.33
N VAL A 101 -3.24 -6.66 8.12
CA VAL A 101 -3.20 -7.95 8.82
C VAL A 101 -4.42 -8.78 8.43
N ARG A 102 -4.19 -10.04 8.08
CA ARG A 102 -5.23 -11.01 7.72
C ARG A 102 -5.52 -11.97 8.88
N PHE A 103 -6.80 -12.17 9.18
CA PHE A 103 -7.30 -13.10 10.18
C PHE A 103 -8.23 -14.12 9.53
N HIS A 104 -7.70 -15.32 9.30
CA HIS A 104 -8.40 -16.41 8.61
C HIS A 104 -8.20 -17.75 9.36
N SER A 105 -9.28 -18.34 9.87
CA SER A 105 -9.18 -19.52 10.77
C SER A 105 -8.59 -20.79 10.12
N LYS A 106 -8.65 -20.93 8.79
CA LYS A 106 -7.97 -22.05 8.10
C LYS A 106 -6.44 -21.88 8.01
N GLU A 107 -5.95 -20.67 8.20
CA GLU A 107 -4.52 -20.32 8.09
C GLU A 107 -3.89 -20.21 9.48
N ASN A 108 -4.64 -19.70 10.46
CA ASN A 108 -4.19 -19.53 11.83
C ASN A 108 -5.32 -19.95 12.80
N PRO A 109 -5.12 -21.00 13.64
CA PRO A 109 -6.12 -21.42 14.61
C PRO A 109 -6.40 -20.34 15.68
N ASP A 110 -5.45 -19.47 15.98
CA ASP A 110 -5.62 -18.37 16.95
C ASP A 110 -6.18 -17.09 16.29
N SER A 111 -6.66 -17.18 15.05
CA SER A 111 -7.18 -16.06 14.25
C SER A 111 -8.21 -15.22 15.01
N GLU A 112 -9.13 -15.86 15.73
CA GLU A 112 -10.19 -15.18 16.47
C GLU A 112 -9.63 -14.31 17.61
N GLN A 113 -8.71 -14.88 18.41
CA GLN A 113 -8.07 -14.17 19.52
C GLN A 113 -7.20 -13.02 19.00
N HIS A 114 -6.46 -13.23 17.92
CA HIS A 114 -5.64 -12.20 17.31
C HIS A 114 -6.48 -11.07 16.72
N TYR A 115 -7.60 -11.37 16.05
CA TYR A 115 -8.52 -10.36 15.56
C TYR A 115 -9.09 -9.51 16.70
N GLN A 116 -9.54 -10.14 17.78
CA GLN A 116 -10.05 -9.42 18.96
C GLN A 116 -8.99 -8.55 19.63
N THR A 117 -7.74 -9.01 19.65
CA THR A 117 -6.61 -8.22 20.16
C THR A 117 -6.34 -7.02 19.26
N TRP A 118 -6.32 -7.22 17.95
CA TRP A 118 -6.13 -6.16 16.96
C TRP A 118 -7.20 -5.07 17.08
N LEU A 119 -8.47 -5.43 17.27
CA LEU A 119 -9.56 -4.48 17.48
C LEU A 119 -9.33 -3.58 18.71
N LYS A 120 -8.74 -4.12 19.78
CA LYS A 120 -8.46 -3.35 21.01
C LYS A 120 -7.29 -2.39 20.83
N THR A 121 -6.29 -2.75 20.04
CA THR A 121 -5.09 -1.92 19.83
C THR A 121 -5.24 -0.92 18.68
N HIS A 122 -6.23 -1.10 17.79
CA HIS A 122 -6.49 -0.23 16.64
C HIS A 122 -7.94 0.30 16.64
N PRO A 123 -8.34 1.12 17.64
CA PRO A 123 -9.72 1.59 17.78
C PRO A 123 -10.19 2.51 16.64
N ASN A 124 -9.24 3.09 15.89
CA ASN A 124 -9.51 3.94 14.72
C ASN A 124 -9.24 3.23 13.39
N GLY A 125 -8.86 1.96 13.42
CA GLY A 125 -8.57 1.18 12.22
C GLY A 125 -9.83 0.76 11.45
N TYR A 126 -9.59 0.01 10.38
CA TYR A 126 -10.61 -0.46 9.45
C TYR A 126 -10.56 -1.98 9.32
N VAL A 127 -11.72 -2.56 9.03
CA VAL A 127 -11.92 -4.00 8.87
C VAL A 127 -12.67 -4.26 7.58
N LEU A 128 -12.08 -5.10 6.75
CA LEU A 128 -12.68 -5.68 5.58
C LEU A 128 -13.28 -7.01 5.98
N ASN A 129 -14.60 -7.12 5.87
CA ASN A 129 -15.32 -8.36 6.06
C ASN A 129 -15.51 -9.04 4.71
N LEU A 130 -15.07 -10.29 4.59
CA LEU A 130 -15.09 -11.06 3.35
C LEU A 130 -15.57 -12.48 3.61
N ALA A 131 -16.39 -13.03 2.70
CA ALA A 131 -16.70 -14.45 2.72
C ALA A 131 -15.51 -15.24 2.15
N LYS A 132 -15.13 -16.35 2.80
CA LYS A 132 -14.00 -17.23 2.39
C LYS A 132 -14.15 -17.74 0.95
N ASN A 133 -15.37 -17.91 0.48
CA ASN A 133 -15.66 -18.37 -0.88
C ASN A 133 -15.46 -17.30 -1.98
N SER A 134 -15.21 -16.05 -1.60
CA SER A 134 -15.10 -14.88 -2.48
C SER A 134 -13.66 -14.50 -2.80
N GLU A 135 -12.68 -15.18 -2.19
CA GLU A 135 -11.26 -15.00 -2.48
C GLU A 135 -10.91 -15.42 -3.91
N GLY A 136 -10.18 -14.56 -4.62
CA GLY A 136 -9.78 -14.74 -6.01
C GLY A 136 -10.94 -14.75 -7.00
N LYS A 137 -12.06 -14.11 -6.67
CA LYS A 137 -13.27 -14.13 -7.51
C LYS A 137 -13.95 -12.77 -7.62
N ASN A 138 -14.06 -12.29 -8.85
CA ASN A 138 -14.98 -11.23 -9.22
C ASN A 138 -16.37 -11.82 -9.57
N ASN A 139 -17.23 -12.04 -8.56
CA ASN A 139 -18.59 -12.56 -8.77
C ASN A 139 -19.61 -11.94 -7.82
N ALA A 140 -20.90 -12.25 -8.04
CA ALA A 140 -22.01 -11.70 -7.25
C ALA A 140 -21.92 -12.02 -5.74
N SER A 141 -21.29 -13.14 -5.34
CA SER A 141 -21.03 -13.44 -3.93
C SER A 141 -20.00 -12.47 -3.35
N ALA A 142 -18.89 -12.27 -4.07
CA ALA A 142 -17.87 -11.31 -3.67
C ALA A 142 -18.45 -9.89 -3.57
N GLU A 143 -19.22 -9.45 -4.56
CA GLU A 143 -19.88 -8.13 -4.54
C GLU A 143 -20.83 -7.96 -3.35
N ARG A 144 -21.58 -9.02 -2.99
CA ARG A 144 -22.58 -8.96 -1.92
C ARG A 144 -21.96 -8.95 -0.53
N PHE A 145 -20.93 -9.75 -0.31
CA PHE A 145 -20.40 -10.05 1.03
C PHE A 145 -19.11 -9.32 1.38
N THR A 146 -18.43 -8.75 0.38
CA THR A 146 -17.26 -7.89 0.60
C THR A 146 -17.70 -6.51 1.07
N CYS A 147 -17.32 -6.11 2.29
CA CYS A 147 -17.65 -4.79 2.81
C CYS A 147 -16.57 -4.27 3.76
N LEU A 148 -16.22 -2.99 3.61
CA LEU A 148 -15.34 -2.26 4.51
C LEU A 148 -16.13 -1.67 5.70
N HIS A 149 -15.56 -1.72 6.88
CA HIS A 149 -16.11 -1.25 8.14
C HIS A 149 -15.03 -0.54 8.98
N SER A 150 -15.42 0.32 9.93
CA SER A 150 -14.55 0.71 11.04
C SER A 150 -14.35 -0.46 12.00
N SER A 151 -13.21 -0.54 12.67
CA SER A 151 -12.94 -1.50 13.75
C SER A 151 -13.94 -1.42 14.90
N SER A 152 -14.60 -0.28 15.09
CA SER A 152 -15.67 -0.10 16.09
C SER A 152 -17.07 -0.53 15.62
N CYS A 153 -17.21 -1.06 14.40
CA CYS A 153 -18.52 -1.33 13.81
C CYS A 153 -19.28 -2.47 14.51
N SER A 154 -20.41 -2.13 15.14
CA SER A 154 -21.26 -3.08 15.85
C SER A 154 -21.88 -4.15 14.95
N LEU A 155 -22.08 -3.89 13.65
CA LEU A 155 -22.66 -4.90 12.74
C LEU A 155 -21.79 -6.13 12.54
N ILE A 156 -20.46 -5.98 12.66
CA ILE A 156 -19.51 -7.07 12.44
C ILE A 156 -18.85 -7.55 13.74
N ASN A 157 -19.01 -6.80 14.83
CA ASN A 157 -18.38 -7.05 16.14
C ASN A 157 -19.43 -7.22 17.25
N ASN A 158 -20.55 -7.89 16.97
CA ASN A 158 -21.62 -8.13 17.94
C ASN A 158 -21.66 -9.59 18.42
N PHE A 159 -21.06 -9.86 19.58
CA PHE A 159 -21.09 -11.18 20.23
C PHE A 159 -22.49 -11.73 20.51
N ARG A 160 -23.50 -10.86 20.70
CA ARG A 160 -24.86 -11.30 21.04
C ARG A 160 -25.56 -12.02 19.88
N SER A 161 -25.04 -11.90 18.67
CA SER A 161 -25.64 -12.48 17.46
C SER A 161 -25.12 -13.89 17.15
N TYR A 162 -24.20 -14.45 17.94
CA TYR A 162 -23.51 -15.70 17.60
C TYR A 162 -23.51 -16.68 18.77
N SER A 163 -23.85 -17.94 18.48
CA SER A 163 -23.79 -19.06 19.42
C SER A 163 -22.51 -19.89 19.31
N GLN A 164 -21.60 -19.51 18.40
CA GLN A 164 -20.36 -20.22 18.07
C GLN A 164 -19.17 -19.59 18.83
N PRO A 165 -18.14 -20.37 19.20
CA PRO A 165 -16.99 -19.87 19.96
C PRO A 165 -16.09 -18.90 19.17
N GLU A 166 -16.05 -19.02 17.82
CA GLU A 166 -15.26 -18.17 16.93
C GLU A 166 -16.15 -17.39 15.94
N PRO A 167 -16.92 -16.42 16.43
CA PRO A 167 -17.99 -15.79 15.66
C PRO A 167 -17.50 -14.90 14.51
N PHE A 168 -16.27 -14.38 14.56
CA PHE A 168 -15.81 -13.38 13.59
C PHE A 168 -14.97 -13.98 12.46
N THR A 169 -14.13 -14.96 12.75
CA THR A 169 -13.16 -15.53 11.79
C THR A 169 -13.28 -17.03 11.60
N GLY A 170 -13.98 -17.73 12.51
CA GLY A 170 -14.14 -19.19 12.50
C GLY A 170 -15.08 -19.70 11.41
N GLY A 171 -16.20 -19.00 11.18
CA GLY A 171 -17.27 -19.39 10.24
C GLY A 171 -16.95 -19.17 8.76
N ASP A 172 -17.95 -18.75 7.97
CA ASP A 172 -17.80 -18.56 6.51
C ASP A 172 -17.03 -17.29 6.12
N TYR A 173 -16.67 -16.47 7.11
CA TYR A 173 -16.03 -15.18 6.90
C TYR A 173 -14.60 -15.18 7.44
N PHE A 174 -13.79 -14.31 6.85
CA PHE A 174 -12.48 -13.93 7.39
C PHE A 174 -12.36 -12.41 7.37
N LYS A 175 -11.36 -11.89 8.08
CA LYS A 175 -11.15 -10.45 8.23
C LYS A 175 -9.79 -10.06 7.68
N VAL A 176 -9.74 -8.89 7.07
CA VAL A 176 -8.48 -8.19 6.78
C VAL A 176 -8.59 -6.82 7.41
N CYS A 177 -7.55 -6.37 8.09
CA CYS A 177 -7.60 -5.15 8.88
C CYS A 177 -6.39 -4.27 8.55
N ALA A 178 -6.56 -2.96 8.61
CA ALA A 178 -5.47 -1.99 8.44
C ALA A 178 -5.82 -0.70 9.19
N ASP A 179 -4.83 0.11 9.49
CA ASP A 179 -5.02 1.45 10.08
C ASP A 179 -5.44 2.49 9.03
N ASP A 180 -5.08 2.29 7.77
CA ASP A 180 -5.45 3.15 6.66
C ASP A 180 -6.53 2.52 5.76
N LEU A 181 -7.55 3.33 5.43
CA LEU A 181 -8.68 2.86 4.63
C LEU A 181 -8.31 2.65 3.15
N ALA A 182 -7.41 3.48 2.60
CA ALA A 182 -7.00 3.35 1.21
C ALA A 182 -6.13 2.11 1.02
N GLU A 183 -5.26 1.81 1.99
CA GLU A 183 -4.49 0.57 2.07
C GLU A 183 -5.43 -0.65 2.07
N LEU A 184 -6.44 -0.66 2.96
CA LEU A 184 -7.38 -1.77 3.05
C LEU A 184 -8.25 -1.93 1.81
N GLU A 185 -8.63 -0.83 1.15
CA GLU A 185 -9.37 -0.88 -0.11
C GLU A 185 -8.50 -1.43 -1.26
N ALA A 186 -7.21 -1.08 -1.31
CA ALA A 186 -6.29 -1.64 -2.28
C ALA A 186 -6.13 -3.16 -2.08
N GLU A 187 -6.00 -3.60 -0.83
CA GLU A 187 -5.94 -5.02 -0.49
C GLU A 187 -7.24 -5.76 -0.84
N ALA A 188 -8.40 -5.15 -0.59
CA ALA A 188 -9.68 -5.73 -0.96
C ALA A 188 -9.78 -6.02 -2.46
N ARG A 189 -9.31 -5.09 -3.30
CA ARG A 189 -9.26 -5.24 -4.75
C ARG A 189 -8.30 -6.36 -5.17
N ALA A 190 -7.15 -6.46 -4.51
CA ALA A 190 -6.18 -7.52 -4.77
C ALA A 190 -6.74 -8.91 -4.43
N ILE A 191 -7.47 -9.04 -3.33
CA ILE A 191 -8.04 -10.32 -2.87
C ILE A 191 -9.26 -10.74 -3.72
N THR A 192 -10.10 -9.79 -4.13
CA THR A 192 -11.42 -10.10 -4.72
C THR A 192 -11.52 -9.81 -6.21
N GLU A 193 -10.54 -9.13 -6.80
CA GLU A 193 -10.58 -8.63 -8.19
C GLU A 193 -11.74 -7.66 -8.49
N LEU A 194 -12.48 -7.20 -7.46
CA LEU A 194 -13.58 -6.26 -7.61
C LEU A 194 -13.06 -4.85 -7.94
N ILE A 195 -13.77 -4.15 -8.84
CA ILE A 195 -13.47 -2.75 -9.17
C ILE A 195 -14.09 -1.78 -8.16
N ILE A 196 -15.17 -2.17 -7.49
CA ILE A 196 -15.85 -1.32 -6.51
C ILE A 196 -15.99 -2.11 -5.21
N ILE A 197 -15.44 -1.58 -4.13
CA ILE A 197 -15.51 -2.18 -2.80
C ILE A 197 -16.59 -1.46 -1.99
N LYS A 198 -17.58 -2.20 -1.51
CA LYS A 198 -18.67 -1.66 -0.70
C LYS A 198 -18.11 -1.14 0.63
N ARG A 199 -18.64 0.00 1.07
CA ARG A 199 -18.37 0.58 2.39
C ARG A 199 -19.64 0.53 3.24
N CYS A 200 -19.50 0.18 4.51
CA CYS A 200 -20.63 0.12 5.42
C CYS A 200 -21.17 1.53 5.67
N SER A 201 -22.43 1.75 5.31
CA SER A 201 -23.09 3.06 5.44
C SER A 201 -23.23 3.54 6.89
N GLN A 202 -23.10 2.66 7.89
CA GLN A 202 -23.24 3.01 9.30
C GLN A 202 -21.94 3.44 9.97
N CYS A 203 -20.78 3.02 9.46
CA CYS A 203 -19.49 3.26 10.12
C CYS A 203 -18.39 3.80 9.21
N ILE A 204 -18.59 3.78 7.89
CA ILE A 204 -17.75 4.46 6.91
C ILE A 204 -18.70 5.29 6.05
N THR A 205 -19.09 6.45 6.57
CA THR A 205 -19.86 7.40 5.77
C THR A 205 -18.99 7.90 4.62
N LYS A 206 -19.60 8.11 3.45
CA LYS A 206 -18.98 8.97 2.43
C LYS A 206 -18.76 10.32 3.12
N LYS A 207 -17.51 10.74 3.37
CA LYS A 207 -17.27 12.16 3.63
C LYS A 207 -17.90 12.94 2.47
N PRO A 208 -18.65 14.01 2.75
CA PRO A 208 -19.18 14.88 1.69
C PRO A 208 -18.05 15.41 0.81
#